data_AF-A0A816N349-F1
#
_entry.id   AF-A0A816N349-F1
#
_cell.length_a   1.000
_cell.length_b   1.000
_cell.length_c   1.000
_cell.angle_alpha   90.00
_cell.angle_beta   90.00
_cell.angle_gamma   90.00
#
_symmetry.space_group_name_H-M   'P 1'
#
loop_
_entity.id
_entity.type
_entity.pdbx_description
1 polymer ?
#
loop_
_entity_poly.entity_id
_entity_poly.type
_entity_poly.pdbx_seq_one_letter_code
_entity_poly.pdbx_strand_id
1 'polypeptide(L)'
;MMLFRITVSFVCLSVLAAHADEFLPVHSKRASDVCYGEYGCFTTAKPFGGTLQRPFALLPDPAGVIGTKFYLYTRDTRKTRTEISRYTSLGAWSASRPTKFLIHGFVDAGNTQWWIDMKNAILDVDDVNVILVDWTKANGFPYEKATANVQVVGAEVALFINYFIKDHGSKATDFHIIGHSLGAQTAGYAGARVPGLGRITGLDPAGPYFENTDPVVRLDPTDALFVDVIHTDGAHNLLLGLGTRQRMGHVDFYPNGGLDQPKCSKTAGKIWNLLFQIGTMNIDGFMVTALCSHLAAVYFFTDSVRNQCPYVGYPCPNFDDFNAGKCSLQCNSSTNQCNRMGYWASPSAAQGDMYLKTQDANAFPYCINHYQITLQSGSDYSQTRGKVTVTLAGTLRTITVTFDDNATTFKRGSVENRLIPLTEDIGDVTAIDIDFQKTNNIISSSWYSSTWAFTKATVLNGDIQTSRSFCPSQPTITSGSKVQKQVLRHVFLQKVLKFRSKMNINAIFIKNSQGYQHGIIHAQKFGYPNFKYLKSSTFVSWRIERHEANDDNNLAQSLASFYHKVLDDRARAHVNR
;
A
#
# COMPACT_ATOMS: atom_id res chain seq x y z
N MET A 1 -8.77 50.24 -8.55
CA MET A 1 -10.19 50.08 -8.13
C MET A 1 -10.85 48.77 -8.58
N MET A 2 -10.35 48.07 -9.60
CA MET A 2 -10.78 46.69 -9.92
C MET A 2 -10.16 45.63 -8.98
N LEU A 3 -9.01 45.95 -8.37
CA LEU A 3 -8.31 45.12 -7.39
C LEU A 3 -8.92 45.07 -5.97
N PHE A 4 -9.91 45.90 -5.63
CA PHE A 4 -10.55 45.86 -4.29
C PHE A 4 -11.83 45.02 -4.27
N ARG A 5 -12.35 44.61 -5.44
CA ARG A 5 -13.58 43.78 -5.54
C ARG A 5 -13.30 42.28 -5.57
N ILE A 6 -12.08 41.86 -5.91
CA ILE A 6 -11.72 40.44 -6.02
C ILE A 6 -11.26 39.89 -4.65
N THR A 7 -10.55 40.69 -3.86
CA THR A 7 -10.04 40.28 -2.54
C THR A 7 -11.13 40.21 -1.46
N VAL A 8 -12.21 40.99 -1.60
CA VAL A 8 -13.34 40.96 -0.66
C VAL A 8 -14.28 39.76 -0.92
N SER A 9 -14.31 39.20 -2.14
CA SER A 9 -15.19 38.04 -2.43
C SER A 9 -14.65 36.71 -1.87
N PHE A 10 -13.34 36.56 -1.66
CA PHE A 10 -12.76 35.30 -1.17
C PHE A 10 -12.56 35.23 0.35
N VAL A 11 -12.45 36.37 1.04
CA VAL A 11 -12.30 36.41 2.51
C VAL A 11 -13.65 36.55 3.24
N CYS A 12 -14.70 37.01 2.56
CA CYS A 12 -16.04 37.11 3.18
C CYS A 12 -16.79 35.75 3.23
N LEU A 13 -16.39 34.76 2.43
CA LEU A 13 -17.06 33.45 2.39
C LEU A 13 -16.79 32.56 3.62
N SER A 14 -15.73 32.83 4.40
CA SER A 14 -15.43 32.07 5.61
C SER A 14 -15.99 32.69 6.90
N VAL A 15 -16.53 33.91 6.86
CA VAL A 15 -17.09 34.61 8.04
C VAL A 15 -18.62 34.73 7.99
N LEU A 16 -19.25 34.59 6.82
CA LEU A 16 -20.72 34.61 6.70
C LEU A 16 -21.40 33.25 6.94
N ALA A 17 -20.64 32.17 7.15
CA ALA A 17 -21.20 30.85 7.46
C ALA A 17 -21.77 30.72 8.88
N ALA A 18 -21.71 31.77 9.71
CA ALA A 18 -22.17 31.74 11.09
C ALA A 18 -23.49 32.50 11.37
N HIS A 19 -24.05 33.27 10.42
CA HIS A 19 -25.28 34.05 10.65
C HIS A 19 -26.10 34.28 9.37
N ALA A 20 -26.44 33.21 8.64
CA ALA A 20 -27.30 33.30 7.46
C ALA A 20 -28.58 32.48 7.63
N ASP A 21 -29.33 32.76 8.70
CA ASP A 21 -30.78 32.62 8.70
C ASP A 21 -31.34 34.05 8.57
N GLU A 22 -32.26 34.22 7.63
CA GLU A 22 -32.93 35.47 7.21
C GLU A 22 -32.26 36.30 6.09
N PHE A 23 -33.03 36.44 4.99
CA PHE A 23 -32.88 37.34 3.84
C PHE A 23 -31.91 36.98 2.70
N LEU A 24 -32.30 36.00 1.87
CA LEU A 24 -32.16 36.12 0.40
C LEU A 24 -33.40 35.52 -0.30
N PRO A 25 -33.99 36.18 -1.31
CA PRO A 25 -35.10 35.62 -2.05
C PRO A 25 -34.60 34.46 -2.91
N VAL A 26 -35.10 33.26 -2.61
CA VAL A 26 -34.90 32.04 -3.41
C VAL A 26 -35.58 32.25 -4.77
N HIS A 27 -34.85 32.79 -5.74
CA HIS A 27 -35.17 32.55 -7.14
C HIS A 27 -34.79 31.11 -7.47
N SER A 28 -35.74 30.20 -7.26
CA SER A 28 -35.73 28.84 -7.80
C SER A 28 -35.64 28.91 -9.33
N LYS A 29 -34.41 28.95 -9.88
CA LYS A 29 -34.20 28.50 -11.26
C LYS A 29 -34.63 27.05 -11.31
N ARG A 30 -35.68 26.76 -12.09
CA ARG A 30 -36.14 25.41 -12.43
C ARG A 30 -34.93 24.56 -12.81
N ALA A 31 -34.86 23.32 -12.30
CA ALA A 31 -33.90 22.34 -12.79
C ALA A 31 -34.01 22.28 -14.32
N SER A 32 -32.90 22.56 -15.00
CA SER A 32 -32.80 22.45 -16.45
C SER A 32 -32.15 21.12 -16.76
N ASP A 33 -32.82 20.28 -17.54
CA ASP A 33 -32.29 19.00 -18.00
C ASP A 33 -31.77 19.15 -19.45
N VAL A 34 -30.73 18.41 -19.79
CA VAL A 34 -30.25 18.26 -21.18
C VAL A 34 -30.17 16.79 -21.52
N CYS A 35 -30.62 16.41 -22.71
CA CYS A 35 -30.60 15.02 -23.18
C CYS A 35 -29.78 14.91 -24.46
N TYR A 36 -28.89 13.92 -24.51
CA TYR A 36 -27.98 13.70 -25.63
C TYR A 36 -28.17 12.31 -26.24
N GLY A 37 -29.37 12.04 -26.77
CA GLY A 37 -29.69 10.78 -27.44
C GLY A 37 -29.37 9.55 -26.58
N GLU A 38 -28.53 8.66 -27.10
CA GLU A 38 -28.10 7.42 -26.43
C GLU A 38 -27.26 7.63 -25.16
N TYR A 39 -26.72 8.84 -24.93
CA TYR A 39 -26.01 9.17 -23.69
C TYR A 39 -26.95 9.43 -22.51
N GLY A 40 -28.26 9.60 -22.77
CA GLY A 40 -29.28 9.87 -21.76
C GLY A 40 -29.44 11.35 -21.42
N CYS A 41 -30.08 11.62 -20.28
CA CYS A 41 -30.37 12.95 -19.78
C CYS A 41 -29.56 13.28 -18.53
N PHE A 42 -29.19 14.56 -18.40
CA PHE A 42 -28.36 15.09 -17.32
C PHE A 42 -29.07 16.30 -16.72
N THR A 43 -29.05 16.39 -15.39
CA THR A 43 -29.77 17.41 -14.62
C THR A 43 -28.83 18.14 -13.66
N THR A 44 -29.21 19.35 -13.28
CA THR A 44 -28.63 20.08 -12.14
C THR A 44 -29.50 20.00 -10.88
N ALA A 45 -30.59 19.22 -10.91
CA ALA A 45 -31.36 18.91 -9.72
C ALA A 45 -30.53 18.11 -8.71
N LYS A 46 -30.96 18.12 -7.45
CA LYS A 46 -30.35 17.26 -6.41
C LYS A 46 -30.45 15.78 -6.84
N PRO A 47 -29.39 14.97 -6.60
CA PRO A 47 -28.16 15.30 -5.88
C PRO A 47 -27.04 15.91 -6.75
N PHE A 48 -27.22 16.05 -8.07
CA PHE A 48 -26.19 16.51 -9.01
C PHE A 48 -25.87 18.02 -8.95
N GLY A 49 -26.77 18.83 -8.38
CA GLY A 49 -26.57 20.25 -8.13
C GLY A 49 -27.49 20.80 -7.04
N GLY A 50 -27.23 22.04 -6.63
CA GLY A 50 -28.00 22.70 -5.56
C GLY A 50 -27.78 22.06 -4.18
N THR A 51 -26.61 21.44 -3.98
CA THR A 51 -26.16 20.86 -2.70
C THR A 51 -25.00 21.69 -2.14
N LEU A 52 -24.65 21.48 -0.86
CA LEU A 52 -23.51 22.15 -0.23
C LEU A 52 -22.18 21.82 -0.95
N GLN A 53 -22.04 20.60 -1.43
CA GLN A 53 -20.86 20.09 -2.11
C GLN A 53 -20.79 20.54 -3.58
N ARG A 54 -21.94 20.82 -4.22
CA ARG A 54 -22.05 21.25 -5.63
C ARG A 54 -22.98 22.47 -5.76
N PRO A 55 -22.60 23.64 -5.19
CA PRO A 55 -23.46 24.82 -5.15
C PRO A 55 -23.66 25.46 -6.53
N PHE A 56 -22.64 25.37 -7.41
CA PHE A 56 -22.65 25.92 -8.77
C PHE A 56 -22.53 24.83 -9.83
N ALA A 57 -23.30 23.75 -9.70
CA ALA A 57 -23.32 22.68 -10.69
C ALA A 57 -23.79 23.19 -12.07
N LEU A 58 -23.04 22.82 -13.11
CA LEU A 58 -23.37 23.13 -14.50
C LEU A 58 -23.90 21.88 -15.22
N LEU A 59 -24.61 22.10 -16.32
CA LEU A 59 -24.97 21.02 -17.24
C LEU A 59 -23.75 20.62 -18.07
N PRO A 60 -23.57 19.32 -18.38
CA PRO A 60 -22.48 18.85 -19.24
C PRO A 60 -22.65 19.34 -20.68
N ASP A 61 -21.54 19.49 -21.39
CA ASP A 61 -21.52 19.74 -22.83
C ASP A 61 -21.95 18.49 -23.62
N PRO A 62 -22.46 18.66 -24.86
CA PRO A 62 -22.71 17.52 -25.74
C PRO A 62 -21.40 16.84 -26.14
N ALA A 63 -21.46 15.53 -26.42
CA ALA A 63 -20.31 14.69 -26.77
C ALA A 63 -19.43 15.27 -27.90
N GLY A 64 -20.02 15.91 -28.92
CA GLY A 64 -19.26 16.53 -30.01
C GLY A 64 -18.39 17.73 -29.58
N VAL A 65 -18.80 18.44 -28.51
CA VAL A 65 -18.03 19.54 -27.92
C VAL A 65 -16.96 19.00 -26.96
N ILE A 66 -17.30 17.99 -26.15
CA ILE A 66 -16.35 17.29 -25.29
C ILE A 66 -15.25 16.63 -26.13
N GLY A 67 -15.62 16.05 -27.28
CA GLY A 67 -14.70 15.49 -28.25
C GLY A 67 -13.85 14.36 -27.68
N THR A 68 -14.46 13.47 -26.90
CA THR A 68 -13.82 12.28 -26.33
C THR A 68 -13.26 11.39 -27.44
N LYS A 69 -12.02 10.92 -27.26
CA LYS A 69 -11.34 10.03 -28.19
C LYS A 69 -10.80 8.81 -27.49
N PHE A 70 -10.82 7.69 -28.20
CA PHE A 70 -10.35 6.41 -27.70
C PHE A 70 -9.14 5.95 -28.49
N TYR A 71 -8.01 5.76 -27.81
CA TYR A 71 -6.76 5.36 -28.44
C TYR A 71 -6.34 3.96 -27.99
N LEU A 72 -6.35 3.03 -28.93
CA LEU A 72 -6.00 1.64 -28.69
C LEU A 72 -4.50 1.41 -28.77
N TYR A 73 -4.02 0.62 -27.81
CA TYR A 73 -2.72 -0.03 -27.83
C TYR A 73 -2.86 -1.51 -27.47
N THR A 74 -2.03 -2.33 -28.11
CA THR A 74 -1.86 -3.75 -27.81
C THR A 74 -0.35 -4.03 -27.71
N ARG A 75 0.04 -5.27 -27.38
CA ARG A 75 1.46 -5.66 -27.42
C ARG A 75 2.07 -5.44 -28.81
N ASP A 76 1.33 -5.78 -29.86
CA ASP A 76 1.77 -5.69 -31.26
C ASP A 76 1.80 -4.24 -31.76
N THR A 77 0.88 -3.40 -31.30
CA THR A 77 0.75 -1.99 -31.72
C THR A 77 1.29 -1.00 -30.70
N ARG A 78 2.21 -1.41 -29.82
CA ARG A 78 2.65 -0.65 -28.63
C ARG A 78 3.12 0.79 -28.92
N LYS A 79 3.68 1.03 -30.11
CA LYS A 79 4.20 2.34 -30.55
C LYS A 79 3.21 3.14 -31.41
N THR A 80 2.12 2.52 -31.84
CA THR A 80 1.17 3.11 -32.79
C THR A 80 -0.08 3.54 -32.04
N ARG A 81 -0.32 4.86 -32.00
CA ARG A 81 -1.55 5.43 -31.47
C ARG A 81 -2.67 5.24 -32.50
N THR A 82 -3.56 4.28 -32.28
CA THR A 82 -4.70 4.02 -33.18
C THR A 82 -5.97 4.59 -32.56
N GLU A 83 -6.54 5.63 -33.17
CA GLU A 83 -7.88 6.11 -32.80
C GLU A 83 -8.90 5.05 -33.22
N ILE A 84 -9.72 4.59 -32.27
CA ILE A 84 -10.78 3.62 -32.50
C ILE A 84 -12.14 4.26 -32.22
N SER A 85 -13.17 3.78 -32.93
CA SER A 85 -14.54 4.17 -32.65
C SER A 85 -15.50 3.05 -33.04
N ARG A 86 -16.66 3.01 -32.40
CA ARG A 86 -17.76 2.09 -32.76
C ARG A 86 -18.33 2.31 -34.17
N TYR A 87 -18.01 3.45 -34.81
CA TYR A 87 -18.56 3.81 -36.11
C TYR A 87 -17.60 3.59 -37.29
N THR A 88 -16.30 3.52 -37.02
CA THR A 88 -15.28 3.50 -38.08
C THR A 88 -14.44 2.23 -38.04
N SER A 89 -13.63 2.06 -37.00
CA SER A 89 -12.72 0.93 -36.88
C SER A 89 -12.37 0.67 -35.42
N LEU A 90 -12.22 -0.61 -35.08
CA LEU A 90 -11.71 -1.07 -33.79
C LEU A 90 -10.20 -1.33 -33.82
N GLY A 91 -9.54 -1.04 -34.95
CA GLY A 91 -8.11 -1.25 -35.11
C GLY A 91 -7.72 -2.71 -34.86
N ALA A 92 -6.70 -2.92 -34.03
CA ALA A 92 -6.20 -4.24 -33.65
C ALA A 92 -6.87 -4.82 -32.39
N TRP A 93 -8.01 -4.28 -31.97
CA TRP A 93 -8.71 -4.74 -30.77
C TRP A 93 -9.21 -6.18 -30.96
N SER A 94 -9.22 -6.96 -29.88
CA SER A 94 -9.75 -8.34 -29.90
C SER A 94 -10.57 -8.64 -28.66
N ALA A 95 -11.77 -9.21 -28.85
CA ALA A 95 -12.65 -9.70 -27.79
C ALA A 95 -12.04 -10.86 -26.97
N SER A 96 -11.02 -11.53 -27.50
CA SER A 96 -10.32 -12.61 -26.79
C SER A 96 -9.41 -12.13 -25.67
N ARG A 97 -9.15 -10.81 -25.59
CA ARG A 97 -8.25 -10.19 -24.62
C ARG A 97 -9.05 -9.29 -23.67
N PRO A 98 -8.77 -9.30 -22.36
CA PRO A 98 -9.33 -8.32 -21.43
C PRO A 98 -9.01 -6.89 -21.90
N THR A 99 -9.88 -5.94 -21.56
CA THR A 99 -9.75 -4.55 -22.00
C THR A 99 -9.61 -3.62 -20.80
N LYS A 100 -8.57 -2.79 -20.82
CA LYS A 100 -8.25 -1.82 -19.77
C LYS A 100 -8.42 -0.41 -20.30
N PHE A 101 -9.31 0.37 -19.71
CA PHE A 101 -9.49 1.78 -20.02
C PHE A 101 -8.64 2.62 -19.07
N LEU A 102 -7.84 3.55 -19.60
CA LEU A 102 -7.10 4.55 -18.82
C LEU A 102 -7.75 5.92 -19.04
N ILE A 103 -8.26 6.54 -17.97
CA ILE A 103 -8.97 7.83 -18.03
C ILE A 103 -8.20 8.88 -17.23
N HIS A 104 -7.82 9.97 -17.90
CA HIS A 104 -7.08 11.08 -17.28
C HIS A 104 -7.98 12.07 -16.52
N GLY A 105 -7.35 13.00 -15.79
CA GLY A 105 -8.00 13.97 -14.92
C GLY A 105 -8.15 15.39 -15.47
N PHE A 106 -8.39 16.33 -14.55
CA PHE A 106 -8.48 17.77 -14.80
C PHE A 106 -7.16 18.31 -15.36
N VAL A 107 -7.24 19.14 -16.41
CA VAL A 107 -6.11 19.79 -17.14
C VAL A 107 -4.96 18.88 -17.58
N ASP A 108 -5.10 17.57 -17.45
CA ASP A 108 -4.18 16.58 -17.99
C ASP A 108 -4.34 16.50 -19.51
N ALA A 109 -3.26 16.23 -20.23
CA ALA A 109 -3.26 16.16 -21.68
C ALA A 109 -3.23 14.71 -22.13
N GLY A 110 -3.95 14.39 -23.22
CA GLY A 110 -3.98 13.06 -23.83
C GLY A 110 -2.67 12.58 -24.48
N ASN A 111 -1.53 13.10 -24.04
CA ASN A 111 -0.18 12.74 -24.47
C ASN A 111 0.84 12.81 -23.32
N THR A 112 0.40 12.85 -22.06
CA THR A 112 1.31 12.88 -20.91
C THR A 112 2.11 11.59 -20.77
N GLN A 113 3.32 11.72 -20.21
CA GLN A 113 4.27 10.61 -20.14
C GLN A 113 3.73 9.43 -19.32
N TRP A 114 2.97 9.71 -18.25
CA TRP A 114 2.45 8.68 -17.38
C TRP A 114 1.48 7.71 -18.09
N TRP A 115 0.71 8.18 -19.08
CA TRP A 115 -0.12 7.32 -19.93
C TRP A 115 0.71 6.28 -20.66
N ILE A 116 1.80 6.73 -21.28
CA ILE A 116 2.68 5.88 -22.06
C ILE A 116 3.37 4.87 -21.14
N ASP A 117 3.84 5.33 -19.97
CA ASP A 117 4.52 4.49 -18.98
C ASP A 117 3.59 3.43 -18.40
N MET A 118 2.38 3.81 -17.98
CA MET A 118 1.39 2.87 -17.44
C MET A 118 0.93 1.86 -18.49
N LYS A 119 0.61 2.33 -19.70
CA LYS A 119 0.24 1.46 -20.83
C LYS A 119 1.39 0.49 -21.15
N ASN A 120 2.64 0.95 -21.17
CA ASN A 120 3.79 0.08 -21.44
C ASN A 120 3.93 -0.97 -20.35
N ALA A 121 3.89 -0.56 -19.08
CA ALA A 121 4.00 -1.47 -17.94
C ALA A 121 2.92 -2.55 -17.97
N ILE A 122 1.66 -2.18 -18.27
CA ILE A 122 0.55 -3.12 -18.41
C ILE A 122 0.82 -4.12 -19.54
N LEU A 123 1.20 -3.63 -20.72
CA LEU A 123 1.47 -4.47 -21.89
C LEU A 123 2.73 -5.34 -21.74
N ASP A 124 3.63 -5.01 -20.81
CA ASP A 124 4.79 -5.84 -20.48
C ASP A 124 4.39 -7.09 -19.71
N VAL A 125 3.34 -7.02 -18.88
CA VAL A 125 2.95 -8.14 -18.02
C VAL A 125 1.76 -8.94 -18.56
N ASP A 126 0.79 -8.27 -19.20
CA ASP A 126 -0.46 -8.91 -19.66
C ASP A 126 -0.71 -8.73 -21.17
N ASP A 127 -1.36 -9.72 -21.79
CA ASP A 127 -1.86 -9.64 -23.16
C ASP A 127 -3.28 -9.08 -23.16
N VAL A 128 -3.38 -7.76 -23.28
CA VAL A 128 -4.64 -7.01 -23.11
C VAL A 128 -4.79 -5.94 -24.18
N ASN A 129 -6.03 -5.48 -24.37
CA ASN A 129 -6.30 -4.23 -25.05
C ASN A 129 -6.16 -3.09 -24.03
N VAL A 130 -5.35 -2.08 -24.30
CA VAL A 130 -5.29 -0.84 -23.49
C VAL A 130 -5.88 0.30 -24.30
N ILE A 131 -6.94 0.93 -23.79
CA ILE A 131 -7.63 2.05 -24.43
C ILE A 131 -7.43 3.30 -23.58
N LEU A 132 -6.72 4.30 -24.13
CA LEU A 132 -6.60 5.60 -23.50
C LEU A 132 -7.83 6.45 -23.86
N VAL A 133 -8.48 7.04 -22.87
CA VAL A 133 -9.69 7.87 -23.02
C VAL A 133 -9.30 9.33 -22.89
N ASP A 134 -9.18 10.01 -24.02
CA ASP A 134 -8.76 11.40 -24.13
C ASP A 134 -9.97 12.33 -24.23
N TRP A 135 -10.16 13.16 -23.21
CA TRP A 135 -11.23 14.16 -23.12
C TRP A 135 -10.63 15.56 -22.85
N THR A 136 -9.39 15.79 -23.28
CA THR A 136 -8.60 17.02 -23.06
C THR A 136 -9.32 18.31 -23.51
N LYS A 137 -10.23 18.23 -24.49
CA LYS A 137 -10.96 19.43 -24.96
C LYS A 137 -11.93 20.01 -23.92
N ALA A 138 -12.33 19.21 -22.93
CA ALA A 138 -13.41 19.52 -21.99
C ALA A 138 -13.05 19.25 -20.52
N ASN A 139 -11.77 19.01 -20.21
CA ASN A 139 -11.27 18.75 -18.86
C ASN A 139 -10.65 19.96 -18.17
N GLY A 140 -10.75 21.14 -18.77
CA GLY A 140 -10.16 22.39 -18.28
C GLY A 140 -11.14 23.30 -17.56
N PHE A 141 -10.75 24.56 -17.37
CA PHE A 141 -11.56 25.56 -16.68
C PHE A 141 -12.83 25.96 -17.45
N PRO A 142 -13.92 26.33 -16.75
CA PRO A 142 -14.06 26.34 -15.29
C PRO A 142 -14.22 24.92 -14.71
N TYR A 143 -13.74 24.68 -13.48
CA TYR A 143 -13.69 23.33 -12.87
C TYR A 143 -15.08 22.70 -12.78
N GLU A 144 -16.09 23.50 -12.44
CA GLU A 144 -17.50 23.11 -12.38
C GLU A 144 -17.99 22.52 -13.71
N LYS A 145 -17.46 23.03 -14.84
CA LYS A 145 -17.80 22.51 -16.16
C LYS A 145 -17.13 21.16 -16.42
N ALA A 146 -15.84 21.01 -16.07
CA ALA A 146 -15.17 19.72 -16.15
C ALA A 146 -15.87 18.66 -15.28
N THR A 147 -16.28 19.00 -14.05
CA THR A 147 -17.04 18.10 -13.15
C THR A 147 -18.43 17.74 -13.67
N ALA A 148 -19.00 18.52 -14.57
CA ALA A 148 -20.23 18.17 -15.28
C ALA A 148 -19.91 17.23 -16.45
N ASN A 149 -18.92 17.59 -17.27
CA ASN A 149 -18.54 16.88 -18.49
C ASN A 149 -18.14 15.41 -18.24
N VAL A 150 -17.56 15.08 -17.08
CA VAL A 150 -17.25 13.68 -16.71
C VAL A 150 -18.48 12.75 -16.74
N GLN A 151 -19.70 13.27 -16.55
CA GLN A 151 -20.93 12.47 -16.65
C GLN A 151 -21.16 11.97 -18.08
N VAL A 152 -20.92 12.83 -19.08
CA VAL A 152 -21.05 12.47 -20.50
C VAL A 152 -19.87 11.60 -20.94
N VAL A 153 -18.65 11.90 -20.51
CA VAL A 153 -17.48 11.03 -20.81
C VAL A 153 -17.71 9.62 -20.24
N GLY A 154 -18.25 9.51 -19.02
CA GLY A 154 -18.61 8.21 -18.43
C GLY A 154 -19.68 7.48 -19.24
N ALA A 155 -20.69 8.20 -19.75
CA ALA A 155 -21.69 7.64 -20.65
C ALA A 155 -21.09 7.16 -21.98
N GLU A 156 -20.13 7.89 -22.55
CA GLU A 156 -19.41 7.51 -23.77
C GLU A 156 -18.58 6.22 -23.56
N VAL A 157 -17.85 6.12 -22.45
CA VAL A 157 -17.10 4.90 -22.08
C VAL A 157 -18.04 3.71 -21.89
N ALA A 158 -19.14 3.90 -21.15
CA ALA A 158 -20.11 2.84 -20.91
C ALA A 158 -20.77 2.34 -22.20
N LEU A 159 -21.14 3.23 -23.12
CA LEU A 159 -21.68 2.85 -24.42
C LEU A 159 -20.66 2.07 -25.25
N PHE A 160 -19.38 2.45 -25.20
CA PHE A 160 -18.35 1.72 -25.94
C PHE A 160 -18.12 0.32 -25.34
N ILE A 161 -18.12 0.17 -24.02
CA ILE A 161 -18.07 -1.15 -23.36
C ILE A 161 -19.30 -1.99 -23.72
N ASN A 162 -20.49 -1.42 -23.64
CA ASN A 162 -21.74 -2.11 -23.99
C ASN A 162 -21.76 -2.52 -25.47
N TYR A 163 -21.14 -1.75 -26.37
CA TYR A 163 -20.94 -2.11 -27.76
C TYR A 163 -20.04 -3.35 -27.91
N PHE A 164 -18.90 -3.42 -27.20
CA PHE A 164 -18.05 -4.61 -27.20
C PHE A 164 -18.75 -5.86 -26.64
N ILE A 165 -19.62 -5.67 -25.64
CA ILE A 165 -20.40 -6.77 -25.05
C ILE A 165 -21.44 -7.28 -26.05
N LYS A 166 -22.27 -6.37 -26.59
CA LYS A 166 -23.42 -6.73 -27.44
C LYS A 166 -23.01 -7.20 -28.83
N ASP A 167 -22.06 -6.51 -29.44
CA ASP A 167 -21.75 -6.69 -30.86
C ASP A 167 -20.51 -7.57 -31.09
N HIS A 168 -19.69 -7.77 -30.06
CA HIS A 168 -18.43 -8.54 -30.15
C HIS A 168 -18.31 -9.67 -29.11
N GLY A 169 -19.35 -9.90 -28.29
CA GLY A 169 -19.41 -11.03 -27.37
C GLY A 169 -18.44 -10.98 -26.18
N SER A 170 -17.90 -9.80 -25.86
CA SER A 170 -17.07 -9.60 -24.65
C SER A 170 -17.91 -9.74 -23.38
N LYS A 171 -17.30 -10.13 -22.25
CA LYS A 171 -18.00 -10.16 -20.96
C LYS A 171 -17.74 -8.87 -20.20
N ALA A 172 -18.74 -8.38 -19.47
CA ALA A 172 -18.58 -7.20 -18.60
C ALA A 172 -17.44 -7.38 -17.58
N THR A 173 -17.19 -8.63 -17.14
CA THR A 173 -16.11 -9.01 -16.22
C THR A 173 -14.70 -8.84 -16.79
N ASP A 174 -14.56 -8.77 -18.13
CA ASP A 174 -13.25 -8.66 -18.80
C ASP A 174 -12.78 -7.20 -18.93
N PHE A 175 -13.57 -6.25 -18.42
CA PHE A 175 -13.27 -4.82 -18.46
C PHE A 175 -12.77 -4.30 -17.12
N HIS A 176 -11.70 -3.51 -17.18
CA HIS A 176 -11.11 -2.81 -16.04
C HIS A 176 -10.95 -1.33 -16.38
N ILE A 177 -11.61 -0.44 -15.65
CA ILE A 177 -11.46 1.00 -15.83
C ILE A 177 -10.51 1.54 -14.77
N ILE A 178 -9.43 2.19 -15.18
CA ILE A 178 -8.45 2.83 -14.31
C ILE A 178 -8.56 4.33 -14.55
N GLY A 179 -9.05 5.06 -13.55
CA GLY A 179 -9.28 6.49 -13.65
C GLY A 179 -8.43 7.26 -12.65
N HIS A 180 -7.80 8.35 -13.07
CA HIS A 180 -7.07 9.26 -12.18
C HIS A 180 -7.84 10.57 -11.98
N SER A 181 -7.88 11.10 -10.74
CA SER A 181 -8.49 12.39 -10.44
C SER A 181 -9.98 12.44 -10.86
N LEU A 182 -10.38 13.41 -11.70
CA LEU A 182 -11.71 13.45 -12.34
C LEU A 182 -12.00 12.19 -13.17
N GLY A 183 -10.98 11.56 -13.76
CA GLY A 183 -11.11 10.29 -14.48
C GLY A 183 -11.56 9.13 -13.59
N ALA A 184 -11.26 9.14 -12.29
CA ALA A 184 -11.79 8.15 -11.34
C ALA A 184 -13.31 8.31 -11.14
N GLN A 185 -13.78 9.56 -11.06
CA GLN A 185 -15.20 9.86 -10.99
C GLN A 185 -15.91 9.50 -12.31
N THR A 186 -15.27 9.76 -13.45
CA THR A 186 -15.71 9.29 -14.78
C THR A 186 -15.85 7.77 -14.83
N ALA A 187 -14.92 7.03 -14.23
CA ALA A 187 -14.97 5.57 -14.16
C ALA A 187 -16.19 5.09 -13.37
N GLY A 188 -16.55 5.75 -12.25
CA GLY A 188 -17.78 5.48 -11.50
C GLY A 188 -19.03 5.68 -12.36
N TYR A 189 -19.13 6.82 -13.05
CA TYR A 189 -20.24 7.08 -13.98
C TYR A 189 -20.34 6.05 -15.12
N ALA A 190 -19.20 5.56 -15.62
CA ALA A 190 -19.19 4.50 -16.63
C ALA A 190 -19.67 3.17 -16.03
N GLY A 191 -19.16 2.78 -14.86
CA GLY A 191 -19.50 1.55 -14.16
C GLY A 191 -20.97 1.43 -13.80
N ALA A 192 -21.58 2.50 -13.28
CA ALA A 192 -23.01 2.59 -12.99
C ALA A 192 -23.92 2.30 -14.22
N ARG A 193 -23.37 2.39 -15.44
CA ARG A 193 -24.07 2.15 -16.72
C ARG A 193 -23.67 0.82 -17.39
N VAL A 194 -22.81 0.02 -16.77
CA VAL A 194 -22.34 -1.28 -17.26
C VAL A 194 -22.60 -2.36 -16.20
N PRO A 195 -23.77 -3.04 -16.24
CA PRO A 195 -24.08 -4.10 -15.28
C PRO A 195 -23.02 -5.20 -15.28
N GLY A 196 -22.49 -5.53 -14.10
CA GLY A 196 -21.48 -6.58 -13.94
C GLY A 196 -20.08 -6.19 -14.42
N LEU A 197 -19.76 -4.89 -14.51
CA LEU A 197 -18.41 -4.41 -14.82
C LEU A 197 -17.37 -5.08 -13.91
N GLY A 198 -16.28 -5.60 -14.48
CA GLY A 198 -15.30 -6.40 -13.76
C GLY A 198 -14.58 -5.64 -12.64
N ARG A 199 -13.91 -4.53 -12.98
CA ARG A 199 -13.12 -3.77 -12.00
C ARG A 199 -13.06 -2.27 -12.30
N ILE A 200 -13.07 -1.46 -11.26
CA ILE A 200 -12.64 -0.06 -11.31
C ILE A 200 -11.46 0.14 -10.36
N THR A 201 -10.42 0.83 -10.82
CA THR A 201 -9.37 1.37 -9.95
C THR A 201 -9.42 2.88 -9.95
N GLY A 202 -9.67 3.49 -8.78
CA GLY A 202 -9.61 4.92 -8.56
C GLY A 202 -8.23 5.37 -8.11
N LEU A 203 -7.51 6.14 -8.93
CA LEU A 203 -6.22 6.70 -8.59
C LEU A 203 -6.43 8.13 -8.10
N ASP A 204 -6.40 8.29 -6.78
CA ASP A 204 -6.64 9.53 -6.05
C ASP A 204 -7.87 10.30 -6.57
N PRO A 205 -9.10 9.75 -6.41
CA PRO A 205 -10.30 10.35 -6.95
C PRO A 205 -10.47 11.80 -6.48
N ALA A 206 -10.86 12.69 -7.39
CA ALA A 206 -11.02 14.11 -7.06
C ALA A 206 -12.06 14.30 -5.94
N GLY A 207 -11.69 15.04 -4.89
CA GLY A 207 -12.55 15.38 -3.75
C GLY A 207 -13.54 16.53 -4.00
N PRO A 208 -13.10 17.74 -4.41
CA PRO A 208 -14.00 18.85 -4.76
C PRO A 208 -15.15 18.42 -5.69
N TYR A 209 -16.38 18.80 -5.35
CA TYR A 209 -17.63 18.47 -6.06
C TYR A 209 -18.08 16.99 -6.00
N PHE A 210 -17.36 16.11 -5.29
CA PHE A 210 -17.67 14.68 -5.19
C PHE A 210 -17.65 14.14 -3.75
N GLU A 211 -16.68 14.56 -2.94
CA GLU A 211 -16.57 14.10 -1.56
C GLU A 211 -17.84 14.44 -0.76
N ASN A 212 -18.33 13.47 0.01
CA ASN A 212 -19.56 13.53 0.79
C ASN A 212 -20.82 13.81 -0.04
N THR A 213 -20.80 13.54 -1.35
CA THR A 213 -22.02 13.51 -2.18
C THR A 213 -22.70 12.15 -2.14
N ASP A 214 -23.94 12.11 -2.61
CA ASP A 214 -24.69 10.88 -2.86
C ASP A 214 -23.87 9.93 -3.77
N PRO A 215 -23.82 8.61 -3.49
CA PRO A 215 -23.13 7.64 -4.33
C PRO A 215 -23.40 7.78 -5.84
N VAL A 216 -24.60 8.20 -6.26
CA VAL A 216 -24.92 8.38 -7.69
C VAL A 216 -24.10 9.48 -8.39
N VAL A 217 -23.45 10.36 -7.62
CA VAL A 217 -22.69 11.51 -8.11
C VAL A 217 -21.18 11.22 -8.18
N ARG A 218 -20.69 10.14 -7.58
CA ARG A 218 -19.26 9.86 -7.37
C ARG A 218 -18.93 8.39 -7.59
N LEU A 219 -17.65 8.05 -7.60
CA LEU A 219 -17.18 6.69 -7.49
C LEU A 219 -17.66 6.05 -6.17
N ASP A 220 -18.16 4.82 -6.27
CA ASP A 220 -18.67 4.03 -5.15
C ASP A 220 -18.49 2.52 -5.40
N PRO A 221 -18.43 1.66 -4.35
CA PRO A 221 -18.31 0.22 -4.53
C PRO A 221 -19.35 -0.42 -5.45
N THR A 222 -20.54 0.17 -5.61
CA THR A 222 -21.58 -0.39 -6.49
C THR A 222 -21.27 -0.29 -7.99
N ASP A 223 -20.28 0.50 -8.39
CA ASP A 223 -20.00 0.79 -9.79
C ASP A 223 -19.31 -0.37 -10.54
N ALA A 224 -18.76 -1.35 -9.83
CA ALA A 224 -18.19 -2.56 -10.41
C ALA A 224 -18.21 -3.74 -9.42
N LEU A 225 -17.99 -4.95 -9.92
CA LEU A 225 -17.83 -6.15 -9.08
C LEU A 225 -16.65 -6.04 -8.11
N PHE A 226 -15.64 -5.23 -8.45
CA PHE A 226 -14.55 -4.87 -7.56
C PHE A 226 -14.09 -3.44 -7.81
N VAL A 227 -13.94 -2.68 -6.74
CA VAL A 227 -13.48 -1.28 -6.78
C VAL A 227 -12.33 -1.15 -5.80
N ASP A 228 -11.17 -0.74 -6.27
CA ASP A 228 -10.00 -0.48 -5.44
C ASP A 228 -9.51 0.96 -5.62
N VAL A 229 -9.20 1.64 -4.52
CA VAL A 229 -8.87 3.07 -4.55
C VAL A 229 -7.51 3.32 -3.90
N ILE A 230 -6.70 4.19 -4.49
CA ILE A 230 -5.42 4.63 -3.92
C ILE A 230 -5.55 6.12 -3.59
N HIS A 231 -5.51 6.47 -2.31
CA HIS A 231 -5.57 7.86 -1.83
C HIS A 231 -4.17 8.40 -1.59
N THR A 232 -3.82 9.52 -2.21
CA THR A 232 -2.50 10.12 -2.09
C THR A 232 -2.49 11.61 -1.79
N ASP A 233 -3.61 12.32 -1.96
CA ASP A 233 -3.74 13.77 -1.75
C ASP A 233 -5.05 14.19 -1.06
N GLY A 234 -5.54 13.40 -0.09
CA GLY A 234 -6.85 13.54 0.55
C GLY A 234 -6.97 14.61 1.64
N ALA A 235 -6.27 15.73 1.55
CA ALA A 235 -6.35 16.78 2.58
C ALA A 235 -7.73 17.48 2.61
N HIS A 236 -8.18 17.88 3.80
CA HIS A 236 -9.57 18.34 4.05
C HIS A 236 -10.01 19.63 3.33
N ASN A 237 -9.13 20.35 2.63
CA ASN A 237 -9.53 21.53 1.86
C ASN A 237 -8.77 21.62 0.53
N LEU A 238 -9.42 22.27 -0.45
CA LEU A 238 -8.94 22.36 -1.83
C LEU A 238 -7.58 23.07 -1.98
N LEU A 239 -7.22 23.91 -1.00
CA LEU A 239 -5.93 24.59 -0.95
C LEU A 239 -4.79 23.65 -0.56
N LEU A 240 -5.09 22.49 0.03
CA LEU A 240 -4.12 21.56 0.59
C LEU A 240 -4.15 20.16 -0.06
N GLY A 241 -5.25 19.77 -0.71
CA GLY A 241 -5.37 18.48 -1.41
C GLY A 241 -6.44 18.48 -2.52
N LEU A 242 -6.16 17.76 -3.60
CA LEU A 242 -7.02 17.58 -4.77
C LEU A 242 -7.79 16.26 -4.73
N GLY A 243 -7.25 15.25 -4.04
CA GLY A 243 -7.88 13.96 -3.82
C GLY A 243 -8.90 14.00 -2.69
N THR A 244 -9.67 12.92 -2.56
CA THR A 244 -10.54 12.67 -1.40
C THR A 244 -9.90 11.69 -0.43
N ARG A 245 -10.26 11.76 0.86
CA ARG A 245 -9.96 10.71 1.84
C ARG A 245 -11.17 9.80 2.10
N GLN A 246 -12.35 10.18 1.61
CA GLN A 246 -13.56 9.37 1.74
C GLN A 246 -13.33 8.02 1.07
N ARG A 247 -13.70 6.93 1.75
CA ARG A 247 -13.73 5.59 1.16
C ARG A 247 -14.66 5.57 -0.05
N MET A 248 -14.16 5.08 -1.18
CA MET A 248 -14.91 4.97 -2.44
C MET A 248 -14.81 3.57 -3.05
N GLY A 249 -14.06 2.64 -2.44
CA GLY A 249 -13.86 1.28 -2.93
C GLY A 249 -14.34 0.17 -1.99
N HIS A 250 -14.27 -1.05 -2.51
CA HIS A 250 -14.26 -2.26 -1.68
C HIS A 250 -12.98 -2.32 -0.84
N VAL A 251 -11.87 -1.81 -1.39
CA VAL A 251 -10.60 -1.64 -0.69
C VAL A 251 -10.05 -0.24 -0.98
N ASP A 252 -9.63 0.46 0.07
CA ASP A 252 -9.11 1.81 -0.01
C ASP A 252 -7.70 1.83 0.60
N PHE A 253 -6.70 2.11 -0.21
CA PHE A 253 -5.30 2.15 0.18
C PHE A 253 -4.89 3.59 0.51
N TYR A 254 -4.27 3.78 1.67
CA TYR A 254 -3.79 5.07 2.16
C TYR A 254 -2.26 5.02 2.34
N PRO A 255 -1.48 4.95 1.24
CA PRO A 255 -0.02 5.03 1.31
C PRO A 255 0.41 6.32 2.02
N ASN A 256 1.27 6.17 3.02
CA ASN A 256 1.75 7.26 3.87
C ASN A 256 0.61 8.05 4.55
N GLY A 257 -0.53 7.40 4.78
CA GLY A 257 -1.71 8.01 5.40
C GLY A 257 -2.67 8.67 4.42
N GLY A 258 -2.35 8.67 3.13
CA GLY A 258 -3.21 9.18 2.05
C GLY A 258 -3.42 10.69 2.04
N LEU A 259 -2.50 11.45 2.64
CA LEU A 259 -2.53 12.91 2.73
C LEU A 259 -1.41 13.54 1.89
N ASP A 260 -0.22 13.74 2.45
CA ASP A 260 0.92 14.27 1.71
C ASP A 260 1.94 13.16 1.47
N GLN A 261 2.37 12.98 0.22
CA GLN A 261 3.37 11.96 -0.10
C GLN A 261 4.79 12.48 0.22
N PRO A 262 5.71 11.60 0.66
CA PRO A 262 7.05 12.01 1.06
C PRO A 262 7.77 12.87 -0.01
N LYS A 263 8.29 14.02 0.44
CA LYS A 263 8.93 15.13 -0.31
C LYS A 263 8.11 15.81 -1.42
N CYS A 264 6.81 15.53 -1.56
CA CYS A 264 5.90 16.55 -2.07
C CYS A 264 5.86 17.71 -1.04
N SER A 265 5.91 18.97 -1.49
CA SER A 265 6.10 20.16 -0.62
C SER A 265 5.15 20.14 0.60
N LYS A 266 5.69 20.39 1.80
CA LYS A 266 4.89 20.43 3.04
C LYS A 266 3.89 21.60 3.00
N THR A 267 2.74 21.40 3.62
CA THR A 267 1.56 22.29 3.76
C THR A 267 1.88 23.80 3.88
N ALA A 268 2.91 24.20 4.65
CA ALA A 268 3.31 25.61 4.79
C ALA A 268 3.99 26.18 3.53
N GLY A 269 4.83 25.39 2.85
CA GLY A 269 5.44 25.76 1.57
C GLY A 269 4.43 25.73 0.43
N LYS A 270 3.44 24.81 0.48
CA LYS A 270 2.30 24.78 -0.45
C LYS A 270 1.52 26.09 -0.43
N ILE A 271 1.06 26.55 0.74
CA ILE A 271 0.28 27.81 0.85
C ILE A 271 1.08 29.03 0.38
N TRP A 272 2.34 29.17 0.80
CA TRP A 272 3.18 30.30 0.39
C TRP A 272 3.51 30.30 -1.10
N ASN A 273 3.82 29.13 -1.70
CA ASN A 273 3.99 29.02 -3.15
C ASN A 273 2.67 29.25 -3.88
N LEU A 274 1.54 28.77 -3.37
CA LEU A 274 0.21 28.98 -3.96
C LEU A 274 -0.14 30.47 -3.98
N LEU A 275 0.03 31.18 -2.85
CA LEU A 275 -0.20 32.61 -2.74
C LEU A 275 0.76 33.42 -3.61
N PHE A 276 2.03 33.01 -3.70
CA PHE A 276 3.03 33.64 -4.55
C PHE A 276 2.76 33.42 -6.05
N GLN A 277 2.32 32.23 -6.44
CA GLN A 277 2.02 31.86 -7.83
C GLN A 277 0.68 32.45 -8.31
N ILE A 278 -0.34 32.48 -7.44
CA ILE A 278 -1.59 33.24 -7.67
C ILE A 278 -1.26 34.74 -7.79
N GLY A 279 -0.37 35.27 -6.93
CA GLY A 279 0.07 36.66 -6.98
C GLY A 279 0.93 37.04 -8.20
N THR A 280 1.52 36.06 -8.89
CA THR A 280 2.39 36.26 -10.06
C THR A 280 1.78 35.76 -11.39
N MET A 281 0.53 35.26 -11.37
CA MET A 281 -0.13 34.61 -12.52
C MET A 281 0.74 33.51 -13.18
N ASN A 282 1.57 32.81 -12.40
CA ASN A 282 2.39 31.71 -12.89
C ASN A 282 1.65 30.38 -12.70
N ILE A 283 0.84 30.04 -13.71
CA ILE A 283 -0.06 28.88 -13.74
C ILE A 283 0.73 27.56 -13.79
N ASP A 284 1.90 27.55 -14.43
CA ASP A 284 2.76 26.37 -14.56
C ASP A 284 3.38 25.95 -13.22
N GLY A 285 3.80 26.92 -12.41
CA GLY A 285 4.34 26.67 -11.06
C GLY A 285 3.29 26.13 -10.07
N PHE A 286 2.04 26.57 -10.21
CA PHE A 286 0.89 26.17 -9.41
C PHE A 286 0.58 24.68 -9.61
N MET A 287 0.53 24.23 -10.87
CA MET A 287 0.25 22.85 -11.20
C MET A 287 1.37 21.91 -10.71
N VAL A 288 2.64 22.28 -10.84
CA VAL A 288 3.76 21.41 -10.41
C VAL A 288 3.77 21.14 -8.90
N THR A 289 3.37 22.10 -8.07
CA THR A 289 3.42 21.96 -6.60
C THR A 289 2.20 21.24 -6.04
N ALA A 290 1.01 21.49 -6.59
CA ALA A 290 -0.24 20.85 -6.15
C ALA A 290 -0.37 19.40 -6.64
N LEU A 291 0.17 19.08 -7.83
CA LEU A 291 -0.02 17.77 -8.45
C LEU A 291 0.90 16.66 -7.92
N CYS A 292 1.97 16.94 -7.17
CA CYS A 292 2.95 15.91 -6.79
C CYS A 292 2.32 14.76 -5.99
N SER A 293 1.64 15.08 -4.88
CA SER A 293 0.91 14.08 -4.08
C SER A 293 -0.20 13.44 -4.91
N HIS A 294 -0.90 14.24 -5.73
CA HIS A 294 -2.01 13.77 -6.55
C HIS A 294 -1.60 12.77 -7.65
N LEU A 295 -0.42 12.95 -8.25
CA LEU A 295 0.14 12.06 -9.27
C LEU A 295 0.81 10.82 -8.67
N ALA A 296 1.11 10.81 -7.37
CA ALA A 296 1.77 9.66 -6.74
C ALA A 296 0.95 8.37 -6.88
N ALA A 297 -0.38 8.44 -6.84
CA ALA A 297 -1.23 7.26 -7.08
C ALA A 297 -0.99 6.63 -8.46
N VAL A 298 -0.76 7.45 -9.49
CA VAL A 298 -0.43 7.01 -10.85
C VAL A 298 0.92 6.29 -10.87
N TYR A 299 1.93 6.86 -10.21
CA TYR A 299 3.26 6.28 -10.16
C TYR A 299 3.30 4.97 -9.35
N PHE A 300 2.62 4.93 -8.21
CA PHE A 300 2.52 3.71 -7.39
C PHE A 300 1.77 2.60 -8.12
N PHE A 301 0.65 2.92 -8.79
CA PHE A 301 -0.05 1.93 -9.61
C PHE A 301 0.84 1.41 -10.73
N THR A 302 1.48 2.31 -11.49
CA THR A 302 2.36 1.94 -12.61
C THR A 302 3.52 1.06 -12.15
N ASP A 303 4.13 1.36 -11.00
CA ASP A 303 5.22 0.54 -10.46
C ASP A 303 4.73 -0.82 -9.96
N SER A 304 3.55 -0.87 -9.33
CA SER A 304 2.93 -2.13 -8.87
C SER A 304 2.73 -3.14 -10.00
N VAL A 305 2.49 -2.69 -11.24
CA VAL A 305 2.30 -3.56 -12.42
C VAL A 305 3.50 -4.50 -12.61
N ARG A 306 4.72 -3.98 -12.44
CA ARG A 306 5.96 -4.74 -12.68
C ARG A 306 6.16 -5.90 -11.70
N ASN A 307 5.40 -5.93 -10.59
CA ASN A 307 5.46 -6.97 -9.57
C ASN A 307 6.86 -7.17 -8.94
N GLN A 308 7.73 -6.16 -9.02
CA GLN A 308 9.06 -6.17 -8.40
C GLN A 308 8.99 -5.83 -6.91
N CYS A 309 7.88 -5.20 -6.51
CA CYS A 309 7.60 -4.77 -5.17
C CYS A 309 6.28 -5.38 -4.67
N PRO A 310 6.18 -5.72 -3.39
CA PRO A 310 5.03 -6.44 -2.86
C PRO A 310 3.81 -5.53 -2.66
N TYR A 311 4.02 -4.23 -2.34
CA TYR A 311 2.97 -3.22 -2.13
C TYR A 311 1.86 -3.71 -1.19
N VAL A 312 2.22 -4.40 -0.12
CA VAL A 312 1.26 -4.97 0.82
C VAL A 312 0.62 -3.85 1.63
N GLY A 313 -0.69 -3.76 1.55
CA GLY A 313 -1.54 -2.95 2.41
C GLY A 313 -2.05 -3.77 3.59
N TYR A 314 -1.94 -3.17 4.78
CA TYR A 314 -2.30 -3.79 6.05
C TYR A 314 -3.55 -3.14 6.63
N PRO A 315 -4.58 -3.91 7.03
CA PRO A 315 -5.74 -3.39 7.72
C PRO A 315 -5.34 -2.76 9.03
N CYS A 316 -5.81 -1.54 9.26
CA CYS A 316 -5.59 -0.83 10.50
C CYS A 316 -6.72 0.18 10.74
N PRO A 317 -7.08 0.51 11.99
CA PRO A 317 -8.12 1.50 12.23
C PRO A 317 -7.77 2.92 11.74
N ASN A 318 -6.49 3.28 11.78
CA ASN A 318 -5.98 4.59 11.33
C ASN A 318 -4.48 4.51 11.04
N PHE A 319 -3.96 5.51 10.32
CA PHE A 319 -2.56 5.58 9.95
C PHE A 319 -1.60 5.75 11.14
N ASP A 320 -2.02 6.44 12.22
CA ASP A 320 -1.17 6.68 13.38
C ASP A 320 -0.86 5.37 14.12
N ASP A 321 -1.87 4.50 14.27
CA ASP A 321 -1.71 3.17 14.86
C ASP A 321 -0.87 2.25 13.95
N PHE A 322 -1.03 2.35 12.63
CA PHE A 322 -0.17 1.65 11.68
C PHE A 322 1.29 2.13 11.80
N ASN A 323 1.51 3.44 11.81
CA ASN A 323 2.83 4.06 11.90
C ASN A 323 3.52 3.75 13.23
N ALA A 324 2.76 3.69 14.33
CA ALA A 324 3.25 3.25 15.64
C ALA A 324 3.52 1.74 15.73
N GLY A 325 3.18 0.96 14.69
CA GLY A 325 3.35 -0.48 14.64
C GLY A 325 2.37 -1.27 15.50
N LYS A 326 1.22 -0.69 15.88
CA LYS A 326 0.20 -1.36 16.71
C LYS A 326 -0.63 -2.38 15.94
N CYS A 327 -0.72 -2.22 14.62
CA CYS A 327 -1.42 -3.15 13.74
C CYS A 327 -0.52 -4.34 13.35
N SER A 328 -1.11 -5.53 13.26
CA SER A 328 -0.37 -6.74 12.87
C SER A 328 0.01 -6.66 11.40
N LEU A 329 1.26 -7.00 11.08
CA LEU A 329 1.68 -7.20 9.68
C LEU A 329 1.57 -8.65 9.21
N GLN A 330 0.94 -9.53 10.00
CA GLN A 330 0.70 -10.91 9.58
C GLN A 330 -0.45 -10.95 8.58
N CYS A 331 -0.17 -11.52 7.40
CA CYS A 331 -1.12 -11.73 6.34
C CYS A 331 -1.51 -13.21 6.34
N ASN A 332 -2.43 -13.62 7.22
CA ASN A 332 -2.94 -14.98 7.20
C ASN A 332 -3.90 -15.17 6.02
N SER A 333 -3.55 -16.10 5.13
CA SER A 333 -4.34 -16.51 3.96
C SER A 333 -5.69 -17.13 4.33
N SER A 334 -5.86 -17.62 5.56
CA SER A 334 -7.13 -18.20 6.05
C SER A 334 -8.13 -17.15 6.54
N THR A 335 -7.69 -15.91 6.78
CA THR A 335 -8.51 -14.83 7.34
C THR A 335 -8.49 -13.57 6.46
N ASN A 336 -7.98 -13.65 5.23
CA ASN A 336 -7.90 -12.53 4.27
C ASN A 336 -7.40 -11.23 4.91
N GLN A 337 -6.20 -11.27 5.49
CA GLN A 337 -5.70 -10.19 6.36
C GLN A 337 -4.91 -9.09 5.68
N CYS A 338 -4.50 -9.21 4.41
CA CYS A 338 -3.83 -8.14 3.68
C CYS A 338 -4.32 -8.08 2.24
N ASN A 339 -4.06 -6.97 1.56
CA ASN A 339 -4.30 -6.83 0.12
C ASN A 339 -3.12 -6.12 -0.53
N ARG A 340 -2.91 -6.30 -1.84
CA ARG A 340 -1.81 -5.66 -2.56
C ARG A 340 -2.32 -4.38 -3.20
N MET A 341 -1.71 -3.24 -2.90
CA MET A 341 -2.07 -1.98 -3.54
C MET A 341 -1.72 -2.00 -5.02
N GLY A 342 -2.64 -1.51 -5.86
CA GLY A 342 -2.42 -1.31 -7.29
C GLY A 342 -2.85 -2.50 -8.15
N TYR A 343 -2.07 -2.81 -9.19
CA TYR A 343 -2.46 -3.72 -10.26
C TYR A 343 -2.92 -5.10 -9.76
N TRP A 344 -2.26 -5.60 -8.72
CA TRP A 344 -2.49 -6.93 -8.14
C TRP A 344 -3.49 -6.94 -6.98
N ALA A 345 -4.23 -5.86 -6.74
CA ALA A 345 -5.31 -5.86 -5.75
C ALA A 345 -6.36 -6.93 -6.10
N SER A 346 -6.87 -7.60 -5.07
CA SER A 346 -7.75 -8.76 -5.24
C SER A 346 -9.05 -8.62 -4.46
N PRO A 347 -10.22 -8.94 -5.06
CA PRO A 347 -11.50 -8.95 -4.35
C PRO A 347 -11.61 -10.05 -3.30
N SER A 348 -10.84 -11.14 -3.43
CA SER A 348 -10.81 -12.25 -2.47
C SER A 348 -9.86 -12.01 -1.30
N ALA A 349 -9.12 -10.89 -1.29
CA ALA A 349 -8.21 -10.51 -0.23
C ALA A 349 -8.89 -9.55 0.77
N ALA A 350 -8.11 -8.96 1.68
CA ALA A 350 -8.66 -8.03 2.67
C ALA A 350 -9.36 -6.83 2.00
N GLN A 351 -10.48 -6.39 2.59
CA GLN A 351 -11.27 -5.24 2.13
C GLN A 351 -11.34 -4.18 3.24
N GLY A 352 -11.77 -2.96 2.89
CA GLY A 352 -11.73 -1.78 3.75
C GLY A 352 -10.40 -1.02 3.69
N ASP A 353 -10.10 -0.27 4.76
CA ASP A 353 -8.90 0.58 4.80
C ASP A 353 -7.62 -0.24 4.93
N MET A 354 -6.69 0.03 4.02
CA MET A 354 -5.37 -0.55 4.00
C MET A 354 -4.31 0.54 4.12
N TYR A 355 -3.34 0.34 5.00
CA TYR A 355 -2.24 1.27 5.20
C TYR A 355 -0.91 0.62 4.82
N LEU A 356 -0.04 1.41 4.25
CA LEU A 356 1.33 1.06 3.90
C LEU A 356 2.19 2.32 3.84
N LYS A 357 3.50 2.14 3.81
CA LYS A 357 4.45 3.22 3.52
C LYS A 357 5.06 3.01 2.15
N THR A 358 5.39 4.11 1.47
CA THR A 358 6.16 4.13 0.23
C THR A 358 7.30 5.13 0.38
N GLN A 359 8.25 5.06 -0.54
CA GLN A 359 9.29 6.06 -0.69
C GLN A 359 8.72 7.35 -1.29
N ASP A 360 9.60 8.32 -1.43
CA ASP A 360 9.37 9.57 -2.15
C ASP A 360 8.90 9.31 -3.60
N ALA A 361 7.98 10.16 -4.09
CA ALA A 361 7.39 10.02 -5.42
C ALA A 361 8.37 10.23 -6.59
N ASN A 362 9.61 10.66 -6.33
CA ASN A 362 10.71 10.78 -7.29
C ASN A 362 11.78 9.68 -7.09
N ALA A 363 11.66 8.83 -6.08
CA ALA A 363 12.62 7.78 -5.75
C ALA A 363 12.12 6.43 -6.26
N PHE A 364 12.33 6.16 -7.55
CA PHE A 364 12.02 4.87 -8.16
C PHE A 364 13.06 3.79 -7.80
N PRO A 365 12.66 2.56 -7.39
CA PRO A 365 11.30 2.06 -7.15
C PRO A 365 10.69 2.61 -5.85
N TYR A 366 9.37 2.80 -5.82
CA TYR A 366 8.72 3.53 -4.73
C TYR A 366 8.40 2.67 -3.50
N CYS A 367 8.63 1.36 -3.57
CA CYS A 367 8.22 0.48 -2.50
C CYS A 367 9.14 0.55 -1.27
N ILE A 368 8.56 0.25 -0.12
CA ILE A 368 9.25 0.07 1.16
C ILE A 368 8.92 -1.34 1.65
N ASN A 369 9.90 -1.95 2.31
CA ASN A 369 9.72 -3.20 3.03
C ASN A 369 9.25 -2.91 4.46
N HIS A 370 8.14 -3.51 4.88
CA HIS A 370 7.54 -3.34 6.19
C HIS A 370 7.98 -4.46 7.13
N TYR A 371 8.92 -4.14 8.01
CA TYR A 371 9.30 -5.02 9.12
C TYR A 371 8.53 -4.62 10.38
N GLN A 372 8.18 -5.59 11.21
CA GLN A 372 7.65 -5.34 12.55
C GLN A 372 8.54 -6.03 13.57
N ILE A 373 8.96 -5.29 14.58
CA ILE A 373 9.64 -5.85 15.74
C ILE A 373 8.69 -5.87 16.94
N THR A 374 8.61 -7.03 17.59
CA THR A 374 7.87 -7.26 18.83
C THR A 374 8.86 -7.50 19.96
N LEU A 375 8.88 -6.62 20.95
CA LEU A 375 9.74 -6.66 22.13
C LEU A 375 8.91 -7.07 23.34
N GLN A 376 9.27 -8.19 23.97
CA GLN A 376 8.57 -8.72 25.14
C GLN A 376 9.37 -8.42 26.40
N SER A 377 8.84 -7.54 27.25
CA SER A 377 9.43 -7.20 28.54
C SER A 377 9.31 -8.36 29.53
N GLY A 378 10.31 -8.51 30.39
CA GLY A 378 10.31 -9.46 31.51
C GLY A 378 9.55 -8.93 32.72
N SER A 379 9.60 -9.70 33.82
CA SER A 379 9.05 -9.33 35.13
C SER A 379 10.04 -8.60 36.04
N ASP A 380 11.34 -8.64 35.70
CA ASP A 380 12.42 -8.41 36.66
C ASP A 380 12.86 -6.94 36.72
N TYR A 381 11.88 -6.03 36.73
CA TYR A 381 12.04 -4.59 36.92
C TYR A 381 10.66 -3.94 37.18
N SER A 382 10.63 -2.73 37.73
CA SER A 382 9.36 -2.03 38.03
C SER A 382 8.71 -1.49 36.74
N GLN A 383 9.30 -0.43 36.19
CA GLN A 383 9.00 0.17 34.90
C GLN A 383 10.19 1.02 34.49
N THR A 384 10.41 1.18 33.20
CA THR A 384 11.47 2.07 32.70
C THR A 384 10.95 2.90 31.54
N ARG A 385 11.63 4.01 31.27
CA ARG A 385 11.32 4.91 30.17
C ARG A 385 12.59 5.29 29.46
N GLY A 386 12.63 5.09 28.15
CA GLY A 386 13.81 5.40 27.37
C GLY A 386 13.63 5.30 25.87
N LYS A 387 14.72 5.65 25.18
CA LYS A 387 14.89 5.45 23.75
C LYS A 387 15.49 4.07 23.50
N VAL A 388 15.00 3.40 22.48
CA VAL A 388 15.49 2.09 22.05
C VAL A 388 16.03 2.24 20.63
N THR A 389 17.27 1.79 20.45
CA THR A 389 17.91 1.69 19.14
C THR A 389 18.15 0.21 18.84
N VAL A 390 17.65 -0.25 17.70
CA VAL A 390 17.75 -1.64 17.26
C VAL A 390 18.67 -1.72 16.05
N THR A 391 19.67 -2.59 16.11
CA THR A 391 20.47 -2.96 14.95
C THR A 391 20.07 -4.35 14.48
N LEU A 392 19.57 -4.46 13.25
CA LEU A 392 19.19 -5.72 12.61
C LEU A 392 20.30 -6.14 11.65
N ALA A 393 20.90 -7.31 11.89
CA ALA A 393 21.89 -7.92 11.01
C ALA A 393 21.20 -8.94 10.11
N GLY A 394 20.89 -8.53 8.87
CA GLY A 394 20.35 -9.40 7.84
C GLY A 394 21.43 -10.09 7.01
N THR A 395 21.03 -11.07 6.20
CA THR A 395 21.95 -11.78 5.28
C THR A 395 22.50 -10.89 4.18
N LEU A 396 21.78 -9.81 3.82
CA LEU A 396 22.19 -8.89 2.76
C LEU A 396 22.92 -7.67 3.31
N ARG A 397 22.42 -7.09 4.41
CA ARG A 397 23.00 -5.90 5.03
C ARG A 397 22.58 -5.77 6.50
N THR A 398 23.26 -4.86 7.21
CA THR A 398 22.93 -4.51 8.60
C THR A 398 22.36 -3.10 8.64
N ILE A 399 21.27 -2.90 9.37
CA ILE A 399 20.61 -1.60 9.53
C ILE A 399 20.45 -1.26 11.01
N THR A 400 20.61 0.01 11.37
CA THR A 400 20.36 0.53 12.71
C THR A 400 19.19 1.50 12.68
N VAL A 401 18.18 1.27 13.52
CA VAL A 401 16.96 2.06 13.60
C VAL A 401 16.75 2.51 15.04
N THR A 402 16.62 3.81 15.26
CA THR A 402 16.22 4.37 16.55
C THR A 402 14.72 4.64 16.51
N PHE A 403 13.98 4.17 17.51
CA PHE A 403 12.56 4.48 17.59
C PHE A 403 12.38 5.97 17.90
N ASP A 404 11.60 6.66 17.07
CA ASP A 404 11.47 8.13 17.01
C ASP A 404 10.67 8.72 18.20
N ASP A 405 10.29 7.90 19.17
CA ASP A 405 9.47 8.31 20.29
C ASP A 405 10.30 9.12 21.31
N ASN A 406 9.78 10.27 21.75
CA ASN A 406 10.36 11.12 22.80
C ASN A 406 10.72 10.35 24.09
N ALA A 407 10.08 9.20 24.31
CA ALA A 407 10.60 8.00 25.00
C ALA A 407 9.44 7.04 25.29
N THR A 408 9.64 5.74 25.07
CA THR A 408 8.63 4.70 25.37
C THR A 408 8.73 4.27 26.84
N THR A 409 7.58 4.10 27.49
CA THR A 409 7.50 3.50 28.83
C THR A 409 7.28 2.00 28.71
N PHE A 410 8.25 1.21 29.15
CA PHE A 410 8.19 -0.25 29.18
C PHE A 410 7.73 -0.71 30.56
N LYS A 411 6.57 -1.36 30.65
CA LYS A 411 6.03 -1.92 31.89
C LYS A 411 6.39 -3.40 32.00
N ARG A 412 6.44 -3.93 33.24
CA ARG A 412 6.63 -5.38 33.47
C ARG A 412 5.66 -6.21 32.63
N GLY A 413 6.17 -7.22 31.93
CA GLY A 413 5.40 -8.10 31.06
C GLY A 413 4.75 -7.46 29.84
N SER A 414 5.06 -6.18 29.51
CA SER A 414 4.50 -5.53 28.34
C SER A 414 5.05 -6.11 27.04
N VAL A 415 4.24 -6.02 25.98
CA VAL A 415 4.63 -6.38 24.62
C VAL A 415 4.55 -5.12 23.78
N GLU A 416 5.67 -4.72 23.20
CA GLU A 416 5.79 -3.52 22.40
C GLU A 416 6.04 -3.90 20.94
N ASN A 417 5.12 -3.52 20.06
CA ASN A 417 5.30 -3.66 18.62
C ASN A 417 5.79 -2.33 18.04
N ARG A 418 6.71 -2.39 17.08
CA ARG A 418 7.18 -1.21 16.33
C ARG A 418 7.33 -1.55 14.85
N LEU A 419 6.89 -0.63 14.00
CA LEU A 419 7.07 -0.68 12.56
C LEU A 419 8.50 -0.22 12.22
N ILE A 420 9.17 -0.96 11.36
CA ILE A 420 10.49 -0.63 10.81
C ILE A 420 10.35 -0.62 9.28
N PRO A 421 10.09 0.56 8.68
CA PRO A 421 10.03 0.71 7.23
C PRO A 421 11.43 0.84 6.64
N LEU A 422 11.80 -0.04 5.70
CA LEU A 422 13.12 -0.05 5.05
C LEU A 422 13.01 0.06 3.54
N THR A 423 13.76 0.99 2.94
CA THR A 423 13.84 1.14 1.47
C THR A 423 14.58 -0.02 0.80
N GLU A 424 15.39 -0.75 1.57
CA GLU A 424 16.20 -1.84 1.08
C GLU A 424 15.87 -3.14 1.81
N ASP A 425 15.88 -4.25 1.08
CA ASP A 425 15.77 -5.56 1.69
C ASP A 425 17.06 -5.91 2.45
N ILE A 426 16.90 -6.30 3.71
CA ILE A 426 18.00 -6.76 4.57
C ILE A 426 18.19 -8.29 4.49
N GLY A 427 17.26 -9.00 3.86
CA GLY A 427 17.21 -10.45 3.78
C GLY A 427 16.82 -11.08 5.13
N ASP A 428 17.21 -12.33 5.32
CA ASP A 428 16.90 -13.07 6.54
C ASP A 428 17.63 -12.45 7.74
N VAL A 429 16.87 -12.04 8.77
CA VAL A 429 17.46 -11.48 10.00
C VAL A 429 18.17 -12.60 10.78
N THR A 430 19.47 -12.45 10.97
CA THR A 430 20.35 -13.45 11.62
C THR A 430 20.74 -13.08 13.04
N ALA A 431 20.78 -11.79 13.35
CA ALA A 431 21.03 -11.28 14.69
C ALA A 431 20.38 -9.91 14.89
N ILE A 432 20.19 -9.58 16.16
CA ILE A 432 19.65 -8.31 16.64
C ILE A 432 20.54 -7.80 17.77
N ASP A 433 20.81 -6.49 17.76
CA ASP A 433 21.43 -5.76 18.87
C ASP A 433 20.46 -4.66 19.33
N ILE A 434 20.30 -4.48 20.64
CA ILE A 434 19.36 -3.52 21.23
C ILE A 434 20.12 -2.63 22.19
N ASP A 435 20.18 -1.34 21.88
CA ASP A 435 20.68 -0.30 22.78
C ASP A 435 19.49 0.39 23.46
N PHE A 436 19.60 0.57 24.78
CA PHE A 436 18.57 1.23 25.58
C PHE A 436 19.19 2.42 26.32
N GLN A 437 18.57 3.59 26.13
CA GLN A 437 18.98 4.83 26.78
C GLN A 437 17.82 5.37 27.60
N LYS A 438 17.96 5.33 28.93
CA LYS A 438 16.98 5.89 29.86
C LYS A 438 16.84 7.38 29.60
N THR A 439 15.61 7.84 29.51
CA THR A 439 15.28 9.26 29.44
C THR A 439 14.65 9.70 30.76
N ASN A 440 15.18 10.76 31.35
CA ASN A 440 14.63 11.36 32.56
C ASN A 440 13.81 12.61 32.19
N ASN A 441 12.70 12.83 32.88
CA ASN A 441 12.04 14.14 32.91
C ASN A 441 12.15 14.72 34.32
N ILE A 442 12.11 16.06 34.45
CA ILE A 442 12.35 16.84 35.68
C ILE A 442 11.54 16.31 36.89
N ILE A 443 10.34 15.75 36.65
CA ILE A 443 9.39 15.34 37.70
C ILE A 443 9.42 13.81 37.99
N SER A 444 10.04 12.98 37.14
CA SER A 444 9.85 11.50 37.19
C SER A 444 11.14 10.66 37.18
N SER A 445 12.31 11.27 37.30
CA SER A 445 13.63 10.61 37.17
C SER A 445 13.84 9.44 38.15
N SER A 446 13.23 9.50 39.34
CA SER A 446 13.31 8.49 40.41
C SER A 446 12.25 7.38 40.33
N TRP A 447 11.25 7.49 39.45
CA TRP A 447 10.19 6.48 39.29
C TRP A 447 10.47 5.42 38.22
N TYR A 448 11.46 5.67 37.37
CA TYR A 448 11.86 4.77 36.28
C TYR A 448 13.19 4.11 36.59
N SER A 449 13.24 2.78 36.44
CA SER A 449 14.47 2.01 36.56
C SER A 449 15.49 2.41 35.49
N SER A 450 16.78 2.32 35.81
CA SER A 450 17.85 2.37 34.79
C SER A 450 17.99 1.06 34.03
N THR A 451 17.30 0.00 34.47
CA THR A 451 17.31 -1.31 33.86
C THR A 451 16.01 -1.59 33.11
N TRP A 452 16.14 -2.31 32.01
CA TRP A 452 15.04 -2.91 31.26
C TRP A 452 15.29 -4.42 31.15
N ALA A 453 14.43 -5.22 31.79
CA ALA A 453 14.44 -6.65 31.56
C ALA A 453 13.57 -6.99 30.34
N PHE A 454 14.13 -7.71 29.36
CA PHE A 454 13.38 -8.20 28.20
C PHE A 454 13.71 -9.67 27.95
N THR A 455 12.74 -10.41 27.42
CA THR A 455 12.80 -11.88 27.35
C THR A 455 12.86 -12.39 25.91
N LYS A 456 12.26 -11.65 24.99
CA LYS A 456 12.14 -12.06 23.59
C LYS A 456 12.03 -10.84 22.68
N ALA A 457 12.70 -10.91 21.54
CA ALA A 457 12.45 -10.04 20.41
C ALA A 457 12.00 -10.89 19.22
N THR A 458 10.95 -10.50 18.50
CA THR A 458 10.53 -11.17 17.26
C THR A 458 10.57 -10.16 16.14
N VAL A 459 11.19 -10.50 15.02
CA VAL A 459 11.18 -9.69 13.81
C VAL A 459 10.35 -10.43 12.76
N LEU A 460 9.34 -9.75 12.25
CA LEU A 460 8.49 -10.19 11.14
C LEU A 460 8.81 -9.30 9.94
N ASN A 461 9.12 -9.89 8.79
CA ASN A 461 8.99 -9.21 7.51
C ASN A 461 7.53 -9.40 7.05
N GLY A 462 6.75 -8.31 7.06
CA GLY A 462 5.34 -8.32 6.71
C GLY A 462 5.08 -8.57 5.23
N ASP A 463 6.04 -8.27 4.35
CA ASP A 463 5.77 -8.38 2.92
C ASP A 463 5.93 -9.81 2.39
N ILE A 464 6.93 -10.53 2.91
CA ILE A 464 7.20 -11.94 2.55
C ILE A 464 6.77 -12.93 3.65
N GLN A 465 6.16 -12.44 4.73
CA GLN A 465 5.62 -13.24 5.83
C GLN A 465 6.66 -14.15 6.53
N THR A 466 7.91 -13.72 6.62
CA THR A 466 8.96 -14.46 7.34
C THR A 466 9.16 -13.91 8.75
N SER A 467 9.26 -14.79 9.74
CA SER A 467 9.43 -14.39 11.14
C SER A 467 10.59 -15.13 11.81
N ARG A 468 11.31 -14.41 12.67
CA ARG A 468 12.41 -14.92 13.50
C ARG A 468 12.29 -14.37 14.92
N SER A 469 12.50 -15.24 15.91
CA SER A 469 12.54 -14.84 17.31
C SER A 469 13.94 -15.01 17.90
N PHE A 470 14.30 -14.09 18.77
CA PHE A 470 15.59 -13.98 19.44
C PHE A 470 15.35 -13.87 20.94
N CYS A 471 16.19 -14.54 21.72
CA CYS A 471 16.22 -14.44 23.18
C CYS A 471 17.55 -13.79 23.56
N PRO A 472 17.59 -12.92 24.58
CA PRO A 472 18.83 -12.26 24.95
C PRO A 472 19.76 -13.18 25.75
N SER A 473 21.07 -12.90 25.68
CA SER A 473 22.11 -13.61 26.43
C SER A 473 22.11 -13.24 27.90
N GLN A 474 21.69 -12.01 28.19
CA GLN A 474 21.47 -11.47 29.53
C GLN A 474 20.04 -10.94 29.61
N PRO A 475 19.27 -11.28 30.66
CA PRO A 475 17.85 -10.93 30.73
C PRO A 475 17.59 -9.42 30.91
N THR A 476 18.63 -8.64 31.26
CA THR A 476 18.51 -7.24 31.65
C THR A 476 19.53 -6.36 30.93
N ILE A 477 19.05 -5.27 30.32
CA ILE A 477 19.87 -4.19 29.76
C ILE A 477 19.88 -3.03 30.75
N THR A 478 21.06 -2.47 31.02
CA THR A 478 21.22 -1.25 31.82
C THR A 478 21.51 -0.07 30.90
N SER A 479 20.85 1.07 31.13
CA SER A 479 21.00 2.29 30.34
C SER A 479 22.47 2.66 30.10
N GLY A 480 22.85 2.89 28.84
CA GLY A 480 24.22 3.25 28.45
C GLY A 480 25.20 2.07 28.39
N SER A 481 24.76 0.86 28.71
CA SER A 481 25.52 -0.38 28.45
C SER A 481 25.08 -0.97 27.12
N LYS A 482 25.97 -1.01 26.13
CA LYS A 482 25.76 -1.79 24.89
C LYS A 482 25.82 -3.29 25.24
N VAL A 483 24.73 -4.02 25.08
CA VAL A 483 24.68 -5.47 25.37
C VAL A 483 23.74 -6.09 24.34
N GLN A 484 24.00 -7.17 23.62
CA GLN A 484 25.15 -8.02 23.31
C GLN A 484 24.75 -8.72 22.01
N LYS A 485 25.65 -8.83 21.02
CA LYS A 485 25.40 -9.57 19.78
C LYS A 485 24.99 -11.00 20.07
N GLN A 486 23.83 -11.46 19.58
CA GLN A 486 23.50 -12.88 19.63
C GLN A 486 22.98 -13.39 18.29
N VAL A 487 23.85 -14.14 17.62
CA VAL A 487 23.54 -14.96 16.45
C VAL A 487 22.90 -16.24 16.95
N LEU A 488 21.60 -16.39 16.77
CA LEU A 488 20.95 -17.69 16.95
C LEU A 488 20.88 -18.38 15.58
N ARG A 489 21.79 -19.33 15.37
CA ARG A 489 21.60 -20.35 14.31
C ARG A 489 20.38 -21.18 14.68
N HIS A 490 19.48 -21.32 13.70
CA HIS A 490 18.20 -22.05 13.68
C HIS A 490 17.88 -22.88 14.95
N VAL A 491 16.70 -22.64 15.54
CA VAL A 491 16.10 -23.26 16.76
C VAL A 491 16.31 -24.77 16.88
N PHE A 492 16.53 -25.46 15.76
CA PHE A 492 16.91 -26.87 15.71
C PHE A 492 18.14 -27.22 16.57
N LEU A 493 19.20 -26.39 16.58
CA LEU A 493 20.42 -26.69 17.34
C LEU A 493 20.18 -26.72 18.87
N GLN A 494 19.32 -25.85 19.38
CA GLN A 494 19.00 -25.82 20.81
C GLN A 494 18.14 -27.01 21.24
N LYS A 495 17.20 -27.46 20.40
CA LYS A 495 16.44 -28.68 20.68
C LYS A 495 17.34 -29.91 20.64
N VAL A 496 18.28 -30.01 19.69
CA VAL A 496 19.25 -31.11 19.60
C VAL A 496 20.19 -31.15 20.82
N LEU A 497 20.66 -30.00 21.31
CA LEU A 497 21.50 -29.94 22.51
C LEU A 497 20.71 -30.29 23.79
N LYS A 498 19.44 -29.90 23.89
CA LYS A 498 18.54 -30.30 24.98
C LYS A 498 18.12 -31.77 24.91
N PHE A 499 18.14 -32.36 23.71
CA PHE A 499 17.92 -33.80 23.47
C PHE A 499 19.16 -34.62 23.88
N ARG A 500 20.37 -34.09 23.64
CA ARG A 500 21.65 -34.71 24.04
C ARG A 500 21.78 -34.87 25.56
N SER A 501 21.37 -33.87 26.35
CA SER A 501 21.48 -33.93 27.81
C SER A 501 20.54 -34.96 28.46
N LYS A 502 19.55 -35.49 27.72
CA LYS A 502 18.63 -36.53 28.20
C LYS A 502 18.98 -37.95 27.74
N MET A 503 19.79 -38.13 26.69
CA MET A 503 20.02 -39.45 26.07
C MET A 503 21.47 -39.97 26.09
N ASN A 504 22.40 -39.27 26.75
CA ASN A 504 23.79 -39.72 26.91
C ASN A 504 24.49 -40.11 25.59
N ILE A 505 24.24 -39.34 24.52
CA ILE A 505 24.78 -39.60 23.18
C ILE A 505 26.18 -38.96 23.05
N ASN A 506 27.18 -39.79 22.76
CA ASN A 506 28.59 -39.39 22.73
C ASN A 506 29.02 -38.61 21.47
N ALA A 507 28.35 -38.78 20.32
CA ALA A 507 28.66 -38.05 19.09
C ALA A 507 27.46 -37.87 18.16
N ILE A 508 27.43 -36.78 17.38
CA ILE A 508 26.44 -36.51 16.33
C ILE A 508 27.20 -36.23 15.03
N PHE A 509 26.91 -36.98 13.97
CA PHE A 509 27.56 -36.84 12.67
C PHE A 509 26.67 -36.07 11.70
N ILE A 510 27.22 -35.06 11.03
CA ILE A 510 26.53 -34.25 10.01
C ILE A 510 27.19 -34.50 8.65
N LYS A 511 26.41 -34.86 7.64
CA LYS A 511 26.89 -35.08 6.27
C LYS A 511 26.55 -33.86 5.39
N ASN A 512 27.51 -33.42 4.57
CA ASN A 512 27.28 -32.47 3.48
C ASN A 512 27.56 -33.12 2.11
N SER A 513 27.43 -32.36 1.02
CA SER A 513 27.59 -32.82 -0.36
C SER A 513 28.99 -33.35 -0.72
N GLN A 514 29.98 -33.27 0.16
CA GLN A 514 31.34 -33.76 -0.07
C GLN A 514 31.78 -34.92 0.86
N GLY A 515 30.88 -35.50 1.66
CA GLY A 515 31.16 -36.68 2.50
C GLY A 515 31.04 -36.44 4.02
N TYR A 516 31.35 -37.45 4.83
CA TYR A 516 31.35 -37.35 6.29
C TYR A 516 32.57 -36.58 6.78
N GLN A 517 32.37 -35.50 7.53
CA GLN A 517 33.45 -34.82 8.26
C GLN A 517 33.37 -35.19 9.75
N HIS A 518 34.50 -35.65 10.31
CA HIS A 518 34.63 -35.97 11.72
C HIS A 518 34.52 -34.72 12.58
N GLY A 519 33.47 -34.64 13.40
CA GLY A 519 33.32 -33.63 14.45
C GLY A 519 33.21 -34.30 15.81
N ILE A 520 34.34 -34.73 16.38
CA ILE A 520 34.38 -35.16 17.79
C ILE A 520 34.39 -33.88 18.63
N ILE A 521 33.28 -33.56 19.29
CA ILE A 521 33.23 -32.47 20.27
C ILE A 521 33.70 -33.03 21.62
N HIS A 522 35.01 -33.01 21.86
CA HIS A 522 35.57 -33.18 23.20
C HIS A 522 35.62 -31.82 23.91
N ALA A 523 34.87 -31.70 25.01
CA ALA A 523 35.00 -30.55 25.91
C ALA A 523 35.83 -30.97 27.12
N GLN A 524 37.14 -30.71 27.10
CA GLN A 524 37.92 -30.55 28.34
C GLN A 524 39.20 -29.74 28.09
N LYS A 525 39.36 -28.68 28.90
CA LYS A 525 40.59 -27.92 29.24
C LYS A 525 41.69 -27.85 28.16
N PHE A 526 41.87 -26.66 27.57
CA PHE A 526 43.11 -25.86 27.47
C PHE A 526 42.94 -24.79 26.37
N GLY A 527 43.52 -23.61 26.59
CA GLY A 527 43.35 -22.43 25.74
C GLY A 527 44.11 -22.47 24.41
N TYR A 528 43.74 -21.50 23.54
CA TYR A 528 44.34 -20.99 22.29
C TYR A 528 43.50 -21.15 21.00
N PRO A 529 43.67 -20.24 20.01
CA PRO A 529 42.61 -19.68 19.18
C PRO A 529 42.73 -20.14 17.72
N ASN A 530 41.76 -19.74 16.89
CA ASN A 530 41.68 -19.93 15.43
C ASN A 530 40.91 -21.17 14.97
N PHE A 531 39.61 -20.99 14.73
CA PHE A 531 38.91 -21.72 13.67
C PHE A 531 38.29 -20.71 12.69
N LYS A 532 38.78 -20.75 11.45
CA LYS A 532 38.27 -19.98 10.31
C LYS A 532 36.91 -20.54 9.86
N TYR A 533 35.99 -19.64 9.55
CA TYR A 533 34.59 -19.89 9.18
C TYR A 533 34.44 -20.61 7.83
N LEU A 534 33.63 -21.69 7.80
CA LEU A 534 33.04 -22.26 6.58
C LEU A 534 31.74 -21.48 6.22
N LYS A 535 31.65 -21.03 4.96
CA LYS A 535 30.50 -20.32 4.37
C LYS A 535 29.53 -21.29 3.66
N SER A 536 28.23 -21.01 3.81
CA SER A 536 27.10 -21.28 2.89
C SER A 536 26.39 -22.65 2.85
N SER A 537 25.05 -22.56 2.89
CA SER A 537 24.03 -23.34 2.15
C SER A 537 24.34 -24.79 1.76
N THR A 538 24.07 -25.76 2.64
CA THR A 538 24.02 -27.18 2.23
C THR A 538 22.83 -27.90 2.86
N PHE A 539 22.06 -28.62 2.03
CA PHE A 539 21.05 -29.58 2.48
C PHE A 539 21.73 -30.67 3.31
N VAL A 540 21.17 -30.99 4.47
CA VAL A 540 21.67 -32.02 5.39
C VAL A 540 20.68 -33.19 5.37
N SER A 541 21.11 -34.36 4.92
CA SER A 541 20.41 -35.63 5.17
C SER A 541 21.12 -36.38 6.30
N TRP A 542 20.36 -37.08 7.14
CA TRP A 542 20.86 -37.78 8.32
C TRP A 542 20.66 -39.28 8.13
N ARG A 543 21.68 -40.08 8.47
CA ARG A 543 21.60 -41.54 8.62
C ARG A 543 22.21 -41.90 9.98
N ILE A 544 21.50 -42.68 10.78
CA ILE A 544 22.01 -43.23 12.04
C ILE A 544 22.52 -44.63 11.72
N GLU A 545 23.84 -44.86 11.82
CA GLU A 545 24.42 -46.19 11.71
C GLU A 545 24.78 -46.72 13.11
N ARG A 546 24.38 -47.97 13.34
CA ARG A 546 24.52 -48.69 14.61
C ARG A 546 25.92 -49.31 14.64
N HIS A 547 26.68 -49.10 15.72
CA HIS A 547 27.71 -50.04 16.13
C HIS A 547 27.17 -50.80 17.36
N GLU A 548 27.23 -52.13 17.27
CA GLU A 548 26.56 -53.09 18.16
C GLU A 548 26.96 -52.95 19.63
N ALA A 549 25.94 -52.87 20.50
CA ALA A 549 25.83 -53.65 21.73
C ALA A 549 24.37 -53.63 22.21
N ASN A 550 23.96 -54.71 22.86
CA ASN A 550 22.59 -55.19 23.08
C ASN A 550 21.63 -54.33 23.93
N ASP A 551 20.35 -54.67 23.71
CA ASP A 551 19.15 -54.54 24.57
C ASP A 551 18.52 -53.17 24.82
N ASP A 552 17.54 -52.81 23.97
CA ASP A 552 16.21 -52.37 24.41
C ASP A 552 15.24 -52.16 23.22
N ASN A 553 14.39 -53.16 22.95
CA ASN A 553 13.43 -53.15 21.83
C ASN A 553 12.27 -52.13 21.98
N ASN A 554 12.03 -51.57 23.17
CA ASN A 554 10.98 -50.58 23.41
C ASN A 554 11.36 -49.14 23.00
N LEU A 555 12.66 -48.85 22.85
CA LEU A 555 13.15 -47.51 22.50
C LEU A 555 13.03 -47.24 20.99
N ALA A 556 13.18 -48.29 20.16
CA ALA A 556 13.08 -48.20 18.71
C ALA A 556 11.66 -47.88 18.23
N GLN A 557 10.62 -48.44 18.89
CA GLN A 557 9.22 -48.15 18.57
C GLN A 557 8.82 -46.71 18.94
N SER A 558 9.38 -46.15 20.03
CA SER A 558 9.13 -44.75 20.43
C SER A 558 9.80 -43.74 19.49
N LEU A 559 10.99 -44.05 18.96
CA LEU A 559 11.70 -43.22 17.99
C LEU A 559 11.06 -43.25 16.60
N ALA A 560 10.58 -44.41 16.14
CA ALA A 560 9.82 -44.52 14.88
C ALA A 560 8.48 -43.77 14.96
N SER A 561 7.80 -43.82 16.11
CA SER A 561 6.57 -43.06 16.37
C SER A 561 6.79 -41.54 16.36
N PHE A 562 7.91 -41.06 16.94
CA PHE A 562 8.28 -39.63 16.91
C PHE A 562 8.68 -39.16 15.49
N TYR A 563 9.41 -39.99 14.74
CA TYR A 563 9.84 -39.67 13.36
C TYR A 563 8.65 -39.64 12.39
N HIS A 564 7.70 -40.57 12.52
CA HIS A 564 6.47 -40.55 11.72
C HIS A 564 5.59 -39.33 12.06
N LYS A 565 5.49 -38.93 13.33
CA LYS A 565 4.69 -37.76 13.72
C LYS A 565 5.27 -36.43 13.20
N VAL A 566 6.59 -36.32 13.09
CA VAL A 566 7.28 -35.11 12.59
C VAL A 566 7.29 -35.03 11.06
N LEU A 567 7.30 -36.18 10.37
CA LEU A 567 7.17 -36.21 8.91
C LEU A 567 5.72 -36.04 8.44
N ASP A 568 4.73 -36.54 9.19
CA ASP A 568 3.31 -36.39 8.82
C ASP A 568 2.80 -34.94 8.94
N ASP A 569 3.41 -34.13 9.82
CA ASP A 569 3.16 -32.69 9.92
C ASP A 569 3.86 -31.87 8.83
N ARG A 570 4.84 -32.46 8.10
CA ARG A 570 5.54 -31.81 6.97
C ARG A 570 5.15 -32.37 5.60
N ALA A 571 4.66 -33.60 5.52
CA ALA A 571 4.20 -34.22 4.27
C ALA A 571 2.81 -33.72 3.85
N ARG A 572 1.99 -33.18 4.77
CA ARG A 572 0.72 -32.53 4.41
C ARG A 572 0.85 -31.14 3.78
N ALA A 573 2.06 -30.59 3.67
CA ALA A 573 2.28 -29.27 3.06
C ALA A 573 2.79 -29.32 1.60
N HIS A 574 3.11 -30.50 1.04
CA HIS A 574 3.64 -30.61 -0.34
C HIS A 574 3.30 -31.95 -1.01
N VAL A 575 2.01 -32.25 -1.16
CA VAL A 575 1.49 -33.08 -2.27
C VAL A 575 0.19 -32.45 -2.79
N ASN A 576 0.38 -31.35 -3.53
CA ASN A 576 -0.44 -30.91 -4.66
C ASN A 576 0.18 -29.62 -5.22
N ARG A 577 1.36 -29.77 -5.84
CA ARG A 577 1.84 -29.05 -7.02
C ARG A 577 3.11 -29.71 -7.52
#